data_AF-A0A3M1QBD9-F1
#
_entry.id   AF-A0A3M1QBD9-F1
#
_cell.length_a   1.000
_cell.length_b   1.000
_cell.length_c   1.000
_cell.angle_alpha   90.00
_cell.angle_beta   90.00
_cell.angle_gamma   90.00
#
_symmetry.space_group_name_H-M   'P 1'
#
loop_
_entity.id
_entity.type
_entity.pdbx_description
1 polymer ?
#
loop_
_entity_poly.entity_id
_entity_poly.type
_entity_poly.pdbx_seq_one_letter_code
_entity_poly.pdbx_strand_id
1 'polypeptide(L)'
;MPRILLAALLAVAVAGAQTVVERPTALRRFEQNRKALISGRVEWTVETLEPKPFVKHYVSRYARNGDRIVEHRRNADGVVSVDPTGKPVSGFPKLVLERRGEIWQTTELIPQARVWRGEGTIPEQVRMQFEDAPDVRAVAIQPVSESMRQGLASIWGAPDFAGFDWEQRRDGPVYIVIGRQGAHCMTWWIDSERGWNATRALYEREGEIVAEMRCELQRFGEYWFPLTVEYLIQGNPIEIIRIASADFNSPDDPAQFAPADIGVEPGYQIGEFGRPYAEYWDGNKQLSAEEYAALERSGRIKPGKTVRWYREHHSSGQKHPYQTPDEYRAWLAQRRDFQTSLLRRYVSAWEQYVLDFIQRFELNDEQTQSAYRVLTECQQQAEPLLRRTRYPYQKLLIELQEAQRCGDQPAVSRLQERIEHLKTPFVRIFESRLKPGLQRLPTRQQRMRAADVVTSRPAVSGS
;
A
#
# COMPACT_ATOMS: atom_id res chain seq x y z
N MET A 1 67.18 19.97 15.17
CA MET A 1 66.34 21.18 15.03
C MET A 1 65.59 21.09 13.71
N PRO A 2 64.28 21.45 13.60
CA PRO A 2 63.19 21.51 14.59
C PRO A 2 62.03 20.53 14.22
N ARG A 3 61.37 19.82 15.16
CA ARG A 3 60.20 20.20 16.01
C ARG A 3 58.90 20.52 15.24
N ILE A 4 57.91 19.60 15.29
CA ILE A 4 56.45 19.86 15.39
C ILE A 4 55.83 18.66 16.15
N LEU A 5 55.59 18.74 17.46
CA LEU A 5 54.38 19.18 18.19
C LEU A 5 53.20 18.19 18.19
N LEU A 6 53.19 17.39 19.26
CA LEU A 6 52.08 17.04 20.17
C LEU A 6 50.68 17.61 19.84
N ALA A 7 49.69 16.72 19.69
CA ALA A 7 48.31 16.92 20.15
C ALA A 7 47.60 15.55 20.26
N ALA A 8 47.84 14.85 21.37
CA ALA A 8 47.02 13.73 21.79
C ALA A 8 45.72 14.28 22.40
N LEU A 9 44.64 14.28 21.62
CA LEU A 9 43.29 14.51 22.12
C LEU A 9 42.78 13.20 22.72
N LEU A 10 42.94 13.08 24.04
CA LEU A 10 42.15 12.16 24.87
C LEU A 10 40.68 12.56 24.76
N ALA A 11 39.98 11.95 23.80
CA ALA A 11 38.52 11.90 23.83
C ALA A 11 38.13 10.98 24.99
N VAL A 12 37.95 11.56 26.17
CA VAL A 12 37.18 10.92 27.24
C VAL A 12 35.76 10.83 26.71
N ALA A 13 35.41 9.68 26.13
CA ALA A 13 34.04 9.29 25.92
C ALA A 13 33.39 9.20 27.31
N VAL A 14 32.81 10.30 27.75
CA VAL A 14 31.85 10.28 28.85
C VAL A 14 30.66 9.51 28.29
N ALA A 15 30.68 8.19 28.48
CA ALA A 15 29.50 7.35 28.41
C ALA A 15 28.58 7.82 29.55
N GLY A 16 27.94 8.96 29.35
CA GLY A 16 26.86 9.41 30.20
C GLY A 16 25.83 8.32 30.13
N ALA A 17 25.60 7.64 31.25
CA ALA A 17 24.50 6.70 31.38
C ALA A 17 23.24 7.48 30.98
N GLN A 18 22.74 7.26 29.77
CA GLN A 18 21.43 7.73 29.38
C GLN A 18 20.47 7.04 30.33
N THR A 19 20.03 7.77 31.35
CA THR A 19 18.91 7.37 32.18
C THR A 19 17.76 7.16 31.23
N VAL A 20 17.42 5.90 30.97
CA VAL A 20 16.27 5.52 30.18
C VAL A 20 15.06 6.14 30.88
N VAL A 21 14.53 7.22 30.30
CA VAL A 21 13.37 7.92 30.88
C VAL A 21 12.23 6.92 30.87
N GLU A 22 11.79 6.52 32.07
CA GLU A 22 10.79 5.47 32.22
C GLU A 22 9.43 5.98 31.71
N ARG A 23 8.79 5.23 30.81
CA ARG A 23 7.47 5.60 30.27
C ARG A 23 6.41 5.65 31.39
N PRO A 24 5.50 6.65 31.36
CA PRO A 24 4.42 6.77 32.33
C PRO A 24 3.60 5.49 32.49
N THR A 25 3.18 5.21 33.72
CA THR A 25 2.44 3.99 34.06
C THR A 25 1.14 3.86 33.26
N ALA A 26 0.41 4.95 33.01
CA ALA A 26 -0.82 4.90 32.23
C ALA A 26 -0.58 4.46 30.78
N LEU A 27 0.50 4.93 30.12
CA LEU A 27 0.87 4.48 28.77
C LEU A 27 1.28 3.00 28.76
N ARG A 28 2.03 2.55 29.78
CA ARG A 28 2.39 1.13 29.90
C ARG A 28 1.16 0.25 30.08
N ARG A 29 0.18 0.68 30.89
CA ARG A 29 -1.10 -0.04 31.06
C ARG A 29 -1.93 -0.04 29.80
N PHE A 30 -1.98 1.08 29.07
CA PHE A 30 -2.63 1.17 27.77
C PHE A 30 -2.02 0.16 26.77
N GLU A 31 -0.69 0.13 26.65
CA GLU A 31 0.02 -0.82 25.79
C GLU A 31 -0.26 -2.28 26.21
N GLN A 32 -0.19 -2.58 27.51
CA GLN A 32 -0.50 -3.91 28.04
C GLN A 32 -1.92 -4.34 27.72
N ASN A 33 -2.91 -3.44 27.85
CA ASN A 33 -4.29 -3.74 27.50
C ASN A 33 -4.44 -4.10 26.01
N ARG A 34 -3.78 -3.35 25.11
CA ARG A 34 -3.79 -3.67 23.68
C ARG A 34 -3.11 -5.00 23.36
N LYS A 35 -1.98 -5.30 24.01
CA LYS A 35 -1.25 -6.56 23.86
C LYS A 35 -1.99 -7.76 24.44
N ALA A 36 -2.93 -7.55 25.38
CA ALA A 36 -3.78 -8.59 25.92
C ALA A 36 -4.86 -9.07 24.93
N LEU A 37 -5.08 -8.37 23.81
CA LEU A 37 -5.97 -8.79 22.72
C LEU A 37 -5.21 -9.74 21.78
N ILE A 38 -5.01 -10.97 22.24
CA ILE A 38 -4.11 -11.95 21.62
C ILE A 38 -4.78 -12.60 20.41
N SER A 39 -6.01 -13.07 20.56
CA SER A 39 -6.81 -13.68 19.50
C SER A 39 -8.18 -13.01 19.38
N GLY A 40 -8.87 -13.24 18.27
CA GLY A 40 -10.24 -12.74 18.10
C GLY A 40 -10.63 -12.42 16.66
N ARG A 41 -11.80 -11.82 16.50
CA ARG A 41 -12.37 -11.38 15.23
C ARG A 41 -12.96 -9.99 15.39
N VAL A 42 -12.64 -9.09 14.46
CA VAL A 42 -13.15 -7.71 14.45
C VAL A 42 -13.68 -7.38 13.06
N GLU A 43 -14.92 -6.91 12.98
CA GLU A 43 -15.53 -6.39 11.75
C GLU A 43 -15.63 -4.87 11.85
N TRP A 44 -15.11 -4.17 10.85
CA TRP A 44 -14.90 -2.73 10.95
C TRP A 44 -14.82 -2.03 9.60
N THR A 45 -14.92 -0.71 9.63
CA THR A 45 -14.85 0.13 8.43
C THR A 45 -13.91 1.29 8.61
N VAL A 46 -13.29 1.73 7.51
CA VAL A 46 -12.53 2.98 7.41
C VAL A 46 -13.21 3.86 6.37
N GLU A 47 -13.77 4.97 6.81
CA GLU A 47 -14.31 6.03 5.97
C GLU A 47 -13.26 7.13 5.81
N THR A 48 -12.64 7.22 4.64
CA THR A 48 -11.79 8.35 4.29
C THR A 48 -12.67 9.46 3.74
N LEU A 49 -12.55 10.70 4.24
CA LEU A 49 -13.43 11.82 3.86
C LEU A 49 -12.87 12.67 2.71
N GLU A 50 -11.55 12.73 2.56
CA GLU A 50 -10.86 13.51 1.53
C GLU A 50 -9.81 12.67 0.77
N PRO A 51 -9.51 12.97 -0.50
CA PRO A 51 -10.15 13.99 -1.36
C PRO A 51 -11.53 13.56 -1.88
N LYS A 52 -11.89 12.27 -1.75
CA LYS A 52 -13.22 11.75 -2.09
C LYS A 52 -13.68 10.75 -1.02
N PRO A 53 -14.89 10.90 -0.48
CA PRO A 53 -15.45 9.96 0.47
C PRO A 53 -15.42 8.53 -0.04
N PHE A 54 -14.81 7.62 0.70
CA PHE A 54 -14.82 6.20 0.40
C PHE A 54 -14.79 5.37 1.68
N VAL A 55 -15.68 4.37 1.77
CA VAL A 55 -15.75 3.45 2.89
C VAL A 55 -15.14 2.11 2.51
N LYS A 56 -14.07 1.74 3.20
CA LYS A 56 -13.46 0.40 3.15
C LYS A 56 -14.03 -0.47 4.24
N HIS A 57 -14.29 -1.73 3.94
CA HIS A 57 -14.81 -2.71 4.89
C HIS A 57 -13.75 -3.76 5.17
N TYR A 58 -13.56 -4.10 6.43
CA TYR A 58 -12.53 -5.01 6.88
C TYR A 58 -13.07 -6.06 7.82
N VAL A 59 -12.47 -7.24 7.76
CA VAL A 59 -12.50 -8.22 8.85
C VAL A 59 -11.09 -8.60 9.21
N SER A 60 -10.73 -8.33 10.46
CA SER A 60 -9.44 -8.73 11.03
C SER A 60 -9.65 -9.95 11.92
N ARG A 61 -8.80 -10.98 11.76
CA ARG A 61 -8.78 -12.17 12.61
C ARG A 61 -7.38 -12.36 13.20
N TYR A 62 -7.32 -12.79 14.45
CA TYR A 62 -6.08 -12.96 15.20
C TYR A 62 -6.04 -14.36 15.80
N ALA A 63 -4.93 -15.06 15.62
CA ALA A 63 -4.69 -16.35 16.24
C ALA A 63 -3.79 -16.20 17.47
N ARG A 64 -3.85 -17.17 18.39
CA ARG A 64 -3.15 -17.09 19.69
C ARG A 64 -1.63 -17.01 19.58
N ASN A 65 -1.05 -17.53 18.50
CA ASN A 65 0.39 -17.47 18.24
C ASN A 65 0.85 -16.13 17.62
N GLY A 66 -0.06 -15.17 17.41
CA GLY A 66 0.22 -13.88 16.79
C GLY A 66 0.01 -13.82 15.29
N ASP A 67 -0.39 -14.92 14.63
CA ASP A 67 -0.77 -14.87 13.21
C ASP A 67 -2.00 -13.95 13.03
N ARG A 68 -2.06 -13.24 11.90
CA ARG A 68 -3.13 -12.29 11.59
C ARG A 68 -3.67 -12.51 10.19
N ILE A 69 -4.99 -12.45 10.04
CA ILE A 69 -5.65 -12.32 8.74
C ILE A 69 -6.35 -10.98 8.66
N VAL A 70 -6.22 -10.29 7.53
CA VAL A 70 -7.03 -9.12 7.19
C VAL A 70 -7.74 -9.37 5.86
N GLU A 71 -9.06 -9.33 5.89
CA GLU A 71 -9.93 -9.38 4.71
C GLU A 71 -10.38 -7.97 4.38
N HIS A 72 -9.90 -7.43 3.27
CA HIS A 72 -10.44 -6.19 2.69
C HIS A 72 -11.65 -6.55 1.83
N ARG A 73 -12.84 -6.33 2.38
CA ARG A 73 -14.13 -6.70 1.80
C ARG A 73 -14.67 -5.59 0.90
N ARG A 74 -15.69 -5.98 0.14
CA ARG A 74 -16.48 -5.07 -0.68
C ARG A 74 -17.30 -4.14 0.22
N ASN A 75 -17.45 -2.91 -0.22
CA ASN A 75 -18.47 -2.00 0.31
C ASN A 75 -19.87 -2.37 -0.21
N ALA A 76 -20.89 -1.60 0.17
CA ALA A 76 -22.27 -1.79 -0.28
C ALA A 76 -22.42 -1.78 -1.82
N ASP A 77 -21.52 -1.09 -2.53
CA ASP A 77 -21.49 -1.00 -3.99
C ASP A 77 -20.69 -2.14 -4.67
N GLY A 78 -20.19 -3.11 -3.90
CA GLY A 78 -19.38 -4.21 -4.43
C GLY A 78 -17.91 -3.82 -4.74
N VAL A 79 -17.46 -2.64 -4.28
CA VAL A 79 -16.13 -2.08 -4.54
C VAL A 79 -15.21 -2.32 -3.35
N VAL A 80 -13.99 -2.78 -3.60
CA VAL A 80 -12.97 -2.99 -2.56
C VAL A 80 -12.01 -1.79 -2.50
N SER A 81 -11.56 -1.30 -3.64
CA SER A 81 -10.63 -0.17 -3.67
C SER A 81 -10.95 0.77 -4.82
N VAL A 82 -10.66 2.06 -4.63
CA VAL A 82 -10.72 3.10 -5.66
C VAL A 82 -9.32 3.65 -5.96
N ASP A 83 -9.12 4.20 -7.16
CA ASP A 83 -7.91 4.95 -7.51
C ASP A 83 -7.96 6.37 -6.94
N PRO A 84 -6.89 7.19 -7.06
CA PRO A 84 -6.89 8.58 -6.58
C PRO A 84 -7.99 9.46 -7.19
N THR A 85 -8.59 9.05 -8.32
CA THR A 85 -9.71 9.75 -8.95
C THR A 85 -11.07 9.29 -8.42
N GLY A 86 -11.11 8.33 -7.49
CA GLY A 86 -12.32 7.73 -6.94
C GLY A 86 -12.92 6.63 -7.81
N LYS A 87 -12.21 6.17 -8.85
CA LYS A 87 -12.73 5.13 -9.74
C LYS A 87 -12.44 3.73 -9.17
N PRO A 88 -13.41 2.79 -9.16
CA PRO A 88 -13.20 1.43 -8.67
C PRO A 88 -12.05 0.69 -9.39
N VAL A 89 -11.07 0.19 -8.62
CA VAL A 89 -9.87 -0.54 -9.10
C VAL A 89 -9.96 -2.06 -8.91
N SER A 90 -10.60 -2.53 -7.84
CA SER A 90 -10.85 -3.96 -7.60
C SER A 90 -12.25 -4.18 -7.03
N GLY A 91 -12.95 -5.18 -7.54
CA GLY A 91 -14.18 -5.69 -6.94
C GLY A 91 -13.97 -6.89 -6.02
N PHE A 92 -12.86 -7.63 -6.15
CA PHE A 92 -12.67 -8.86 -5.38
C PHE A 92 -12.01 -8.58 -4.03
N PRO A 93 -12.53 -9.20 -2.94
CA PRO A 93 -11.89 -9.12 -1.64
C PRO A 93 -10.43 -9.51 -1.71
N LYS A 94 -9.60 -8.71 -1.05
CA LYS A 94 -8.18 -9.04 -0.85
C LYS A 94 -8.02 -9.68 0.51
N LEU A 95 -7.32 -10.79 0.56
CA LEU A 95 -7.05 -11.51 1.80
C LEU A 95 -5.54 -11.49 2.05
N VAL A 96 -5.15 -11.01 3.22
CA VAL A 96 -3.76 -10.95 3.66
C VAL A 96 -3.60 -11.80 4.91
N LEU A 97 -2.56 -12.63 4.95
CA LEU A 97 -2.19 -13.46 6.09
C LEU A 97 -0.74 -13.17 6.47
N GLU A 98 -0.53 -12.69 7.69
CA GLU A 98 0.77 -12.55 8.32
C GLU A 98 0.99 -13.74 9.26
N ARG A 99 2.05 -14.53 9.00
CA ARG A 99 2.40 -15.70 9.84
C ARG A 99 3.89 -15.93 9.85
N ARG A 100 4.49 -16.06 11.03
CA ARG A 100 5.91 -16.48 11.21
C ARG A 100 6.92 -15.76 10.29
N GLY A 101 6.78 -14.44 10.12
CA GLY A 101 7.66 -13.65 9.23
C GLY A 101 7.36 -13.77 7.74
N GLU A 102 6.33 -14.53 7.36
CA GLU A 102 5.79 -14.54 6.00
C GLU A 102 4.55 -13.65 5.90
N ILE A 103 4.36 -13.03 4.75
CA ILE A 103 3.13 -12.31 4.42
C ILE A 103 2.56 -12.84 3.11
N TRP A 104 1.40 -13.47 3.21
CA TRP A 104 0.67 -14.03 2.08
C TRP A 104 -0.44 -13.08 1.65
N GLN A 105 -0.65 -12.96 0.35
CA GLN A 105 -1.74 -12.20 -0.24
C GLN A 105 -2.41 -13.02 -1.31
N THR A 106 -3.74 -13.06 -1.30
CA THR A 106 -4.52 -13.53 -2.42
C THR A 106 -5.72 -12.63 -2.65
N THR A 107 -6.33 -12.79 -3.81
CA THR A 107 -7.57 -12.11 -4.18
C THR A 107 -8.59 -13.20 -4.38
N GLU A 108 -9.78 -13.02 -3.82
CA GLU A 108 -10.85 -14.00 -3.95
C GLU A 108 -11.06 -14.37 -5.42
N LEU A 109 -11.21 -15.68 -5.68
CA LEU A 109 -11.48 -16.26 -7.01
C LEU A 109 -10.32 -16.23 -8.02
N ILE A 110 -9.16 -15.69 -7.64
CA ILE A 110 -7.95 -15.76 -8.47
C ILE A 110 -7.08 -16.90 -7.91
N PRO A 111 -6.77 -17.96 -8.69
CA PRO A 111 -5.96 -19.10 -8.24
C PRO A 111 -4.46 -18.74 -8.20
N GLN A 112 -4.14 -17.59 -7.61
CA GLN A 112 -2.81 -17.06 -7.44
C GLN A 112 -2.68 -16.48 -6.04
N ALA A 113 -1.53 -16.67 -5.43
CA ALA A 113 -1.17 -15.96 -4.21
C ALA A 113 0.26 -15.44 -4.31
N ARG A 114 0.50 -14.29 -3.69
CA ARG A 114 1.84 -13.77 -3.47
C ARG A 114 2.28 -14.07 -2.06
N VAL A 115 3.57 -14.29 -1.88
CA VAL A 115 4.16 -14.45 -0.56
C VAL A 115 5.45 -13.66 -0.48
N TRP A 116 5.60 -12.90 0.59
CA TRP A 116 6.86 -12.32 0.98
C TRP A 116 7.47 -13.18 2.07
N ARG A 117 8.75 -13.51 1.91
CA ARG A 117 9.56 -14.19 2.92
C ARG A 117 10.78 -13.33 3.15
N GLY A 118 10.96 -12.85 4.36
CA GLY A 118 12.16 -12.10 4.69
C GLY A 118 12.37 -12.07 6.19
N GLU A 119 13.63 -12.20 6.58
CA GLU A 119 14.06 -11.80 7.90
C GLU A 119 14.27 -10.28 7.88
N GLY A 120 13.68 -9.55 8.84
CA GLY A 120 13.87 -8.11 8.99
C GLY A 120 12.75 -7.25 8.42
N THR A 121 13.09 -6.00 8.10
CA THR A 121 12.12 -4.97 7.70
C THR A 121 11.53 -5.28 6.33
N ILE A 122 10.20 -5.32 6.25
CA ILE A 122 9.46 -5.48 5.00
C ILE A 122 9.87 -4.34 4.04
N PRO A 123 10.37 -4.64 2.82
CA PRO A 123 10.72 -3.60 1.86
C PRO A 123 9.53 -2.68 1.58
N GLU A 124 9.80 -1.39 1.36
CA GLU A 124 8.72 -0.42 1.20
C GLU A 124 7.74 -0.78 0.07
N GLN A 125 8.25 -1.31 -1.03
CA GLN A 125 7.44 -1.75 -2.17
C GLN A 125 6.47 -2.90 -1.84
N VAL A 126 6.85 -3.72 -0.87
CA VAL A 126 6.07 -4.84 -0.36
C VAL A 126 5.05 -4.29 0.65
N ARG A 127 5.49 -3.42 1.56
CA ARG A 127 4.62 -2.71 2.52
C ARG A 127 3.51 -1.92 1.82
N MET A 128 3.83 -1.19 0.74
CA MET A 128 2.84 -0.46 -0.07
C MET A 128 1.76 -1.38 -0.67
N GLN A 129 2.10 -2.63 -1.02
CA GLN A 129 1.13 -3.62 -1.51
C GLN A 129 0.29 -4.25 -0.40
N PHE A 130 0.75 -4.12 0.85
CA PHE A 130 0.09 -4.55 2.08
C PHE A 130 -0.55 -3.40 2.87
N GLU A 131 -0.59 -2.17 2.34
CA GLU A 131 -1.31 -1.04 2.95
C GLU A 131 -2.79 -1.35 3.25
N ASP A 132 -3.33 -2.37 2.58
CA ASP A 132 -4.68 -2.90 2.80
C ASP A 132 -4.78 -3.88 3.99
N ALA A 133 -3.73 -4.09 4.79
CA ALA A 133 -3.71 -5.00 5.94
C ALA A 133 -3.50 -4.31 7.31
N PRO A 134 -4.25 -3.24 7.66
CA PRO A 134 -4.11 -2.55 8.94
C PRO A 134 -4.37 -3.44 10.16
N ASP A 135 -3.63 -3.21 11.26
CA ASP A 135 -3.91 -3.83 12.56
C ASP A 135 -4.95 -3.00 13.33
N VAL A 136 -6.20 -3.47 13.38
CA VAL A 136 -7.26 -2.73 14.08
C VAL A 136 -7.00 -2.61 15.59
N ARG A 137 -6.17 -3.49 16.18
CA ARG A 137 -5.78 -3.36 17.60
C ARG A 137 -4.94 -2.10 17.86
N ALA A 138 -4.30 -1.56 16.83
CA ALA A 138 -3.51 -0.33 16.90
C ALA A 138 -4.35 0.95 16.72
N VAL A 139 -5.67 0.83 16.53
CA VAL A 139 -6.55 1.99 16.39
C VAL A 139 -6.64 2.80 17.68
N ALA A 140 -6.83 4.12 17.55
CA ALA A 140 -6.91 5.08 18.66
C ALA A 140 -5.69 5.08 19.60
N ILE A 141 -4.50 4.68 19.14
CA ILE A 141 -3.27 4.76 19.95
C ILE A 141 -2.52 6.08 19.71
N GLN A 142 -2.42 6.51 18.46
CA GLN A 142 -1.80 7.77 18.07
C GLN A 142 -2.85 8.78 17.57
N PRO A 143 -2.52 10.08 17.50
CA PRO A 143 -3.37 11.12 16.93
C PRO A 143 -3.51 11.03 15.40
N VAL A 144 -2.83 10.08 14.75
CA VAL A 144 -2.93 9.79 13.31
C VAL A 144 -3.21 8.31 13.08
N SER A 145 -3.90 7.99 11.99
CA SER A 145 -4.31 6.62 11.67
C SER A 145 -3.19 5.72 11.15
N GLU A 146 -2.03 6.31 10.82
CA GLU A 146 -0.82 5.60 10.40
C GLU A 146 -0.36 4.54 11.42
N SER A 147 -0.68 4.72 12.70
CA SER A 147 -0.43 3.72 13.75
C SER A 147 -0.97 2.32 13.43
N MET A 148 -2.10 2.22 12.72
CA MET A 148 -2.65 0.93 12.29
C MET A 148 -1.76 0.20 11.28
N ARG A 149 -1.00 0.95 10.47
CA ARG A 149 -0.09 0.40 9.46
C ARG A 149 1.23 -0.04 10.07
N GLN A 150 1.65 0.63 11.14
CA GLN A 150 2.86 0.30 11.88
C GLN A 150 2.66 -0.96 12.75
N GLY A 151 1.43 -1.20 13.23
CA GLY A 151 1.08 -2.34 14.09
C GLY A 151 1.51 -2.15 15.55
N LEU A 152 0.98 -2.99 16.45
CA LEU A 152 1.18 -2.80 17.91
C LEU A 152 2.63 -2.80 18.39
N ALA A 153 3.52 -3.54 17.71
CA ALA A 153 4.89 -3.74 18.16
C ALA A 153 5.79 -2.50 17.99
N SER A 154 5.45 -1.60 17.07
CA SER A 154 6.29 -0.47 16.66
C SER A 154 5.84 0.86 17.28
N ILE A 155 4.60 0.96 17.76
CA ILE A 155 3.99 2.25 18.13
C ILE A 155 4.73 2.99 19.23
N TRP A 156 5.30 2.30 20.22
CA TRP A 156 6.06 2.95 21.30
C TRP A 156 7.57 2.66 21.24
N GLY A 157 7.98 1.77 20.35
CA GLY A 157 9.38 1.42 20.11
C GLY A 157 10.02 2.22 18.98
N ALA A 158 9.23 3.03 18.27
CA ALA A 158 9.76 3.91 17.23
C ALA A 158 10.79 4.89 17.83
N PRO A 159 11.92 5.15 17.13
CA PRO A 159 12.91 6.15 17.54
C PRO A 159 12.28 7.51 17.85
N ASP A 160 11.15 7.82 17.24
CA ASP A 160 10.41 9.05 17.43
C ASP A 160 9.93 9.27 18.87
N PHE A 161 9.82 8.23 19.71
CA PHE A 161 9.50 8.38 21.14
C PHE A 161 10.73 8.34 22.05
N ALA A 162 11.91 8.00 21.50
CA ALA A 162 13.14 7.99 22.25
C ALA A 162 13.56 9.43 22.56
N GLY A 163 13.68 9.77 23.84
CA GLY A 163 14.05 11.12 24.29
C GLY A 163 12.86 12.06 24.53
N PHE A 164 11.65 11.52 24.63
CA PHE A 164 10.51 12.28 25.15
C PHE A 164 10.69 12.56 26.65
N ASP A 165 10.46 13.81 27.05
CA ASP A 165 10.23 14.21 28.43
C ASP A 165 8.76 13.97 28.78
N TRP A 166 8.53 13.14 29.79
CA TRP A 166 7.19 12.68 30.14
C TRP A 166 6.62 13.39 31.37
N GLU A 167 5.34 13.75 31.28
CA GLU A 167 4.52 14.24 32.37
C GLU A 167 3.25 13.38 32.45
N GLN A 168 2.81 13.05 33.66
CA GLN A 168 1.55 12.36 33.88
C GLN A 168 0.80 13.02 35.02
N ARG A 169 -0.48 13.30 34.79
CA ARG A 169 -1.42 13.75 35.80
C ARG A 169 -2.71 12.94 35.74
N ARG A 170 -3.49 12.99 36.80
CA ARG A 170 -4.76 12.26 36.92
C ARG A 170 -5.90 13.25 37.13
N ASP A 171 -7.00 13.03 36.41
CA ASP A 171 -8.26 13.76 36.52
C ASP A 171 -9.40 12.73 36.60
N GLY A 172 -9.83 12.42 37.82
CA GLY A 172 -10.78 11.33 38.09
C GLY A 172 -10.28 9.96 37.58
N PRO A 173 -11.06 9.24 36.74
CA PRO A 173 -10.62 7.98 36.14
C PRO A 173 -9.67 8.15 34.95
N VAL A 174 -9.49 9.38 34.46
CA VAL A 174 -8.68 9.69 33.27
C VAL A 174 -7.26 10.08 33.68
N TYR A 175 -6.28 9.47 33.03
CA TYR A 175 -4.88 9.85 33.09
C TYR A 175 -4.54 10.70 31.88
N ILE A 176 -3.99 11.89 32.11
CA ILE A 176 -3.48 12.75 31.06
C ILE A 176 -1.97 12.56 31.02
N VAL A 177 -1.48 11.99 29.93
CA VAL A 177 -0.05 11.76 29.70
C VAL A 177 0.42 12.72 28.63
N ILE A 178 1.48 13.47 28.91
CA ILE A 178 2.08 14.41 27.97
C ILE A 178 3.52 13.99 27.74
N GLY A 179 3.91 13.94 26.48
CA GLY A 179 5.26 13.63 26.04
C GLY A 179 5.79 14.75 25.15
N ARG A 180 6.97 15.30 25.47
CA ARG A 180 7.55 16.45 24.77
C ARG A 180 8.93 16.12 24.22
N GLN A 181 9.21 16.55 22.98
CA GLN A 181 10.53 16.48 22.37
C GLN A 181 10.74 17.68 21.44
N GLY A 182 11.54 18.64 21.89
CA GLY A 182 11.75 19.90 21.16
C GLY A 182 10.43 20.65 20.96
N ALA A 183 10.07 20.93 19.71
CA ALA A 183 8.83 21.61 19.34
C ALA A 183 7.60 20.68 19.28
N HIS A 184 7.80 19.37 19.43
CA HIS A 184 6.76 18.36 19.31
C HIS A 184 6.19 18.02 20.69
N CYS A 185 4.86 18.00 20.80
CA CYS A 185 4.15 17.60 22.01
C CYS A 185 3.04 16.62 21.64
N MET A 186 2.95 15.51 22.36
CA MET A 186 1.85 14.57 22.25
C MET A 186 1.14 14.42 23.58
N THR A 187 -0.19 14.48 23.56
CA THR A 187 -1.01 14.34 24.77
C THR A 187 -2.02 13.21 24.59
N TRP A 188 -2.16 12.34 25.59
CA TRP A 188 -3.15 11.26 25.62
C TRP A 188 -4.05 11.40 26.84
N TRP A 189 -5.35 11.17 26.64
CA TRP A 189 -6.34 11.03 27.71
C TRP A 189 -6.75 9.56 27.80
N ILE A 190 -6.27 8.87 28.83
CA ILE A 190 -6.38 7.42 29.00
C ILE A 190 -7.36 7.11 30.13
N ASP A 191 -8.47 6.45 29.83
CA ASP A 191 -9.51 6.11 30.81
C ASP A 191 -9.20 4.76 31.48
N SER A 192 -8.87 4.79 32.76
CA SER A 192 -8.51 3.58 33.52
C SER A 192 -9.68 2.66 33.85
N GLU A 193 -10.93 3.17 33.85
CA GLU A 193 -12.13 2.37 34.10
C GLU A 193 -12.64 1.71 32.81
N ARG A 194 -12.32 2.30 31.65
CA ARG A 194 -12.66 1.76 30.33
C ARG A 194 -11.50 1.02 29.68
N GLY A 195 -10.85 0.17 30.47
CA GLY A 195 -9.79 -0.74 30.01
C GLY A 195 -8.49 -0.04 29.63
N TRP A 196 -8.16 1.10 30.25
CA TRP A 196 -6.93 1.85 29.93
C TRP A 196 -6.81 2.26 28.46
N ASN A 197 -7.93 2.49 27.77
CA ASN A 197 -7.93 2.97 26.39
C ASN A 197 -7.85 4.50 26.34
N ALA A 198 -7.21 5.04 25.30
CA ALA A 198 -7.27 6.47 25.02
C ALA A 198 -8.64 6.85 24.46
N THR A 199 -9.26 7.88 25.04
CA THR A 199 -10.49 8.52 24.51
C THR A 199 -10.15 9.73 23.64
N ARG A 200 -8.93 10.25 23.76
CA ARG A 200 -8.40 11.35 22.97
C ARG A 200 -6.89 11.28 22.88
N ALA A 201 -6.32 11.69 21.75
CA ALA A 201 -4.90 11.98 21.62
C ALA A 201 -4.69 13.23 20.76
N LEU A 202 -3.69 14.04 21.10
CA LEU A 202 -3.28 15.22 20.34
C LEU A 202 -1.82 15.12 19.94
N TYR A 203 -1.52 15.66 18.77
CA TYR A 203 -0.17 16.01 18.36
C TYR A 203 -0.11 17.51 18.06
N GLU A 204 0.78 18.17 18.78
CA GLU A 204 1.04 19.60 18.69
C GLU A 204 2.45 19.84 18.17
N ARG A 205 2.62 20.87 17.36
CA ARG A 205 3.92 21.37 16.91
C ARG A 205 3.94 22.88 17.12
N GLU A 206 4.92 23.37 17.87
CA GLU A 206 5.07 24.80 18.19
C GLU A 206 3.83 25.41 18.88
N GLY A 207 3.11 24.60 19.66
CA GLY A 207 1.89 25.01 20.38
C GLY A 207 0.61 24.99 19.53
N GLU A 208 0.68 24.62 18.26
CA GLU A 208 -0.48 24.44 17.39
C GLU A 208 -0.86 22.96 17.28
N ILE A 209 -2.16 22.66 17.34
CA ILE A 209 -2.67 21.29 17.13
C ILE A 209 -2.58 20.94 15.64
N VAL A 210 -1.70 20.00 15.32
CA VAL A 210 -1.52 19.49 13.95
C VAL A 210 -2.49 18.34 13.67
N ALA A 211 -2.61 17.42 14.62
CA ALA A 211 -3.48 16.25 14.50
C ALA A 211 -4.17 15.92 15.82
N GLU A 212 -5.38 15.40 15.73
CA GLU A 212 -6.19 14.97 16.85
C GLU A 212 -6.85 13.62 16.53
N MET A 213 -6.94 12.77 17.54
CA MET A 213 -7.78 11.58 17.53
C MET A 213 -8.81 11.69 18.63
N ARG A 214 -10.07 11.40 18.31
CA ARG A 214 -11.20 11.29 19.25
C ARG A 214 -11.77 9.89 19.18
N CYS A 215 -12.04 9.28 20.32
CA CYS A 215 -12.42 7.88 20.42
C CYS A 215 -13.59 7.70 21.38
N GLU A 216 -14.66 7.12 20.86
CA GLU A 216 -15.74 6.55 21.65
C GLU A 216 -15.42 5.09 21.96
N LEU A 217 -15.64 4.69 23.22
CA LEU A 217 -15.35 3.34 23.69
C LEU A 217 -16.65 2.59 23.95
N GLN A 218 -16.69 1.31 23.57
CA GLN A 218 -17.75 0.38 23.93
C GLN A 218 -17.15 -0.89 24.51
N ARG A 219 -17.92 -1.55 25.38
CA ARG A 219 -17.59 -2.87 25.89
C ARG A 219 -18.03 -3.94 24.89
N PHE A 220 -17.09 -4.74 24.41
CA PHE A 220 -17.29 -5.90 23.55
C PHE A 220 -16.92 -7.16 24.34
N GLY A 221 -17.93 -7.87 24.84
CA GLY A 221 -17.74 -8.97 25.79
C GLY A 221 -17.08 -8.47 27.09
N GLU A 222 -15.89 -9.00 27.40
CA GLU A 222 -15.13 -8.61 28.59
C GLU A 222 -14.23 -7.39 28.38
N TYR A 223 -14.00 -6.97 27.14
CA TYR A 223 -13.00 -5.97 26.80
C TYR A 223 -13.63 -4.63 26.42
N TRP A 224 -13.03 -3.53 26.90
CA TRP A 224 -13.29 -2.21 26.34
C TRP A 224 -12.45 -2.01 25.09
N PHE A 225 -13.10 -1.60 24.00
CA PHE A 225 -12.46 -1.37 22.71
C PHE A 225 -13.08 -0.14 22.03
N PRO A 226 -12.37 0.53 21.10
CA PRO A 226 -12.94 1.59 20.30
C PRO A 226 -14.21 1.15 19.58
N LEU A 227 -15.23 2.00 19.60
CA LEU A 227 -16.45 1.88 18.80
C LEU A 227 -16.33 2.76 17.55
N THR A 228 -16.04 4.04 17.77
CA THR A 228 -15.85 5.06 16.73
C THR A 228 -14.56 5.80 17.01
N VAL A 229 -13.73 6.00 15.99
CA VAL A 229 -12.50 6.77 16.07
C VAL A 229 -12.48 7.80 14.95
N GLU A 230 -12.37 9.07 15.29
CA GLU A 230 -12.21 10.17 14.34
C GLU A 230 -10.77 10.65 14.38
N TYR A 231 -10.13 10.70 13.22
CA TYR A 231 -8.83 11.34 13.02
C TYR A 231 -9.03 12.68 12.33
N LEU A 232 -8.47 13.72 12.92
CA LEU A 232 -8.57 15.09 12.45
C LEU A 232 -7.19 15.66 12.17
N ILE A 233 -7.07 16.44 11.08
CA ILE A 233 -5.92 17.27 10.77
C ILE A 233 -6.38 18.73 10.80
N GLN A 234 -5.73 19.56 11.62
CA GLN A 234 -6.10 20.97 11.78
C GLN A 234 -7.60 21.17 12.09
N GLY A 235 -8.18 20.28 12.90
CA GLY A 235 -9.58 20.31 13.29
C GLY A 235 -10.58 19.76 12.26
N ASN A 236 -10.14 19.39 11.06
CA ASN A 236 -11.01 18.79 10.03
C ASN A 236 -10.90 17.26 10.08
N PRO A 237 -12.02 16.52 10.13
CA PRO A 237 -11.99 15.07 10.10
C PRO A 237 -11.52 14.59 8.72
N ILE A 238 -10.51 13.71 8.70
CA ILE A 238 -9.97 13.13 7.47
C ILE A 238 -10.32 11.64 7.33
N GLU A 239 -10.51 10.96 8.45
CA GLU A 239 -10.77 9.53 8.49
C GLU A 239 -11.61 9.17 9.72
N ILE A 240 -12.64 8.34 9.51
CA ILE A 240 -13.49 7.82 10.57
C ILE A 240 -13.44 6.29 10.53
N ILE A 241 -13.15 5.69 11.67
CA ILE A 241 -13.12 4.25 11.84
C ILE A 241 -14.28 3.82 12.71
N ARG A 242 -15.01 2.79 12.28
CA ARG A 242 -16.13 2.23 13.04
C ARG A 242 -15.96 0.74 13.21
N ILE A 243 -16.10 0.28 14.45
CA ILE A 243 -16.07 -1.13 14.82
C ILE A 243 -17.51 -1.62 14.89
N ALA A 244 -17.91 -2.48 13.95
CA ALA A 244 -19.26 -3.04 13.91
C ALA A 244 -19.41 -4.18 14.93
N SER A 245 -18.38 -5.02 15.05
CA SER A 245 -18.33 -6.08 16.07
C SER A 245 -16.88 -6.41 16.42
N ALA A 246 -16.66 -6.83 17.65
CA ALA A 246 -15.38 -7.36 18.11
C ALA A 246 -15.63 -8.49 19.11
N ASP A 247 -14.85 -9.55 18.98
CA ASP A 247 -14.73 -10.64 19.95
C ASP A 247 -13.26 -10.96 20.13
N PHE A 248 -12.82 -11.17 21.37
CA PHE A 248 -11.41 -11.33 21.72
C PHE A 248 -11.20 -12.47 22.71
N ASN A 249 -10.12 -13.20 22.52
CA ASN A 249 -9.63 -14.25 23.41
C ASN A 249 -10.70 -15.33 23.71
N SER A 250 -11.53 -15.66 22.74
CA SER A 250 -12.49 -16.75 22.87
C SER A 250 -11.76 -18.09 23.08
N PRO A 251 -12.27 -19.00 23.92
CA PRO A 251 -11.74 -20.36 24.07
C PRO A 251 -11.67 -21.14 22.75
N ASP A 252 -12.54 -20.80 21.79
CA ASP A 252 -12.62 -21.43 20.46
C ASP A 252 -11.77 -20.72 19.40
N ASP A 253 -11.07 -19.63 19.76
CA ASP A 253 -10.20 -18.93 18.83
C ASP A 253 -9.06 -19.83 18.31
N PRO A 254 -8.69 -19.70 17.03
CA PRO A 254 -7.66 -20.54 16.42
C PRO A 254 -6.29 -20.32 17.07
N ALA A 255 -5.55 -21.41 17.24
CA ALA A 255 -4.19 -21.36 17.76
C ALA A 255 -3.20 -20.75 16.76
N GLN A 256 -3.42 -20.96 15.46
CA GLN A 256 -2.58 -20.49 14.36
C GLN A 256 -3.40 -20.40 13.07
N PHE A 257 -2.88 -19.68 12.07
CA PHE A 257 -3.43 -19.66 10.72
C PHE A 257 -2.51 -20.34 9.70
N ALA A 258 -3.11 -20.84 8.63
CA ALA A 258 -2.49 -21.44 7.47
C ALA A 258 -2.96 -20.72 6.19
N PRO A 259 -2.25 -20.88 5.06
CA PRO A 259 -2.68 -20.29 3.78
C PRO A 259 -4.12 -20.69 3.38
N ALA A 260 -4.58 -21.88 3.81
CA ALA A 260 -5.95 -22.32 3.60
C ALA A 260 -7.01 -21.39 4.25
N ASP A 261 -6.68 -20.71 5.35
CA ASP A 261 -7.59 -19.80 6.07
C ASP A 261 -7.88 -18.48 5.32
N ILE A 262 -7.05 -18.16 4.32
CA ILE A 262 -7.28 -17.09 3.34
C ILE A 262 -7.67 -17.64 1.95
N GLY A 263 -8.04 -18.91 1.86
CA GLY A 263 -8.51 -19.53 0.63
C GLY A 263 -7.42 -19.92 -0.38
N VAL A 264 -6.15 -20.03 0.05
CA VAL A 264 -5.11 -20.59 -0.82
C VAL A 264 -5.27 -22.10 -0.88
N GLU A 265 -5.76 -22.58 -2.01
CA GLU A 265 -6.06 -23.99 -2.24
C GLU A 265 -4.90 -24.72 -2.97
N PRO A 266 -4.80 -26.06 -2.88
CA PRO A 266 -3.91 -26.84 -3.73
C PRO A 266 -4.07 -26.47 -5.22
N GLY A 267 -2.95 -26.21 -5.90
CA GLY A 267 -2.89 -25.79 -7.30
C GLY A 267 -2.87 -24.29 -7.54
N TYR A 268 -2.95 -23.47 -6.49
CA TYR A 268 -2.68 -22.03 -6.61
C TYR A 268 -1.26 -21.81 -7.11
N GLN A 269 -1.09 -20.90 -8.07
CA GLN A 269 0.24 -20.42 -8.45
C GLN A 269 0.75 -19.47 -7.36
N ILE A 270 1.94 -19.76 -6.84
CA ILE A 270 2.58 -18.96 -5.81
C ILE A 270 3.73 -18.17 -6.44
N GLY A 271 3.73 -16.87 -6.17
CA GLY A 271 4.77 -15.96 -6.60
C GLY A 271 5.41 -15.30 -5.39
N GLU A 272 6.73 -15.29 -5.35
CA GLU A 272 7.44 -14.46 -4.37
C GLU A 272 7.42 -12.99 -4.82
N PHE A 273 7.32 -12.05 -3.88
CA PHE A 273 7.35 -10.62 -4.26
C PHE A 273 8.64 -10.28 -5.03
N GLY A 274 8.47 -9.58 -6.17
CA GLY A 274 9.57 -9.24 -7.07
C GLY A 274 10.01 -10.38 -8.00
N ARG A 275 9.41 -11.57 -7.90
CA ARG A 275 9.70 -12.72 -8.77
C ARG A 275 8.46 -13.15 -9.57
N PRO A 276 8.65 -13.76 -10.76
CA PRO A 276 7.53 -14.33 -11.49
C PRO A 276 6.91 -15.50 -10.71
N TYR A 277 5.61 -15.73 -10.93
CA TYR A 277 4.93 -16.94 -10.47
C TYR A 277 5.55 -18.17 -11.14
N ALA A 278 6.25 -18.99 -10.37
CA ALA A 278 6.98 -20.16 -10.87
C ALA A 278 6.60 -21.45 -10.12
N GLU A 279 5.98 -21.34 -8.95
CA GLU A 279 5.70 -22.47 -8.05
C GLU A 279 4.20 -22.68 -7.88
N TYR A 280 3.83 -23.88 -7.44
CA TYR A 280 2.46 -24.28 -7.16
C TYR A 280 2.31 -24.74 -5.72
N TRP A 281 1.21 -24.36 -5.08
CA TRP A 281 0.89 -24.79 -3.73
C TRP A 281 0.33 -26.20 -3.71
N ASP A 282 0.86 -27.09 -2.89
CA ASP A 282 0.36 -28.47 -2.76
C ASP A 282 -0.68 -28.66 -1.63
N GLY A 283 -0.92 -27.60 -0.85
CA GLY A 283 -1.69 -27.63 0.40
C GLY A 283 -0.82 -27.46 1.64
N ASN A 284 0.48 -27.73 1.55
CA ASN A 284 1.43 -27.70 2.66
C ASN A 284 2.76 -26.98 2.31
N LYS A 285 3.24 -27.11 1.07
CA LYS A 285 4.48 -26.52 0.59
C LYS A 285 4.37 -26.08 -0.87
N GLN A 286 5.38 -25.35 -1.32
CA GLN A 286 5.53 -24.98 -2.72
C GLN A 286 6.26 -26.09 -3.48
N LEU A 287 5.82 -26.32 -4.70
CA LEU A 287 6.35 -27.29 -5.64
C LEU A 287 6.70 -26.58 -6.95
N SER A 288 7.72 -27.08 -7.63
CA SER A 288 7.93 -26.71 -9.03
C SER A 288 6.73 -27.15 -9.88
N ALA A 289 6.58 -26.53 -11.06
CA ALA A 289 5.53 -26.90 -12.01
C ALA A 289 5.58 -28.39 -12.40
N GLU A 290 6.77 -28.95 -12.57
CA GLU A 290 6.97 -30.35 -12.95
C GLU A 290 6.56 -31.32 -11.83
N GLU A 291 6.98 -31.03 -10.59
CA GLU A 291 6.61 -31.83 -9.41
C GLU A 291 5.11 -31.82 -9.18
N TYR A 292 4.49 -30.63 -9.22
CA TYR A 292 3.05 -30.50 -9.06
C TYR A 292 2.30 -31.30 -10.14
N ALA A 293 2.70 -31.17 -11.41
CA ALA A 293 2.10 -31.91 -12.52
C ALA A 293 2.29 -33.43 -12.41
N ALA A 294 3.41 -33.91 -11.87
CA ALA A 294 3.64 -35.33 -11.62
C ALA A 294 2.74 -35.88 -10.50
N LEU A 295 2.60 -35.13 -9.41
CA LEU A 295 1.69 -35.49 -8.32
C LEU A 295 0.23 -35.46 -8.76
N GLU A 296 -0.15 -34.49 -9.59
CA GLU A 296 -1.51 -34.36 -10.11
C GLU A 296 -1.85 -35.52 -11.05
N ARG A 297 -0.96 -35.86 -11.99
CA ARG A 297 -1.14 -37.00 -12.91
C ARG A 297 -1.21 -38.35 -12.18
N SER A 298 -0.46 -38.51 -11.09
CA SER A 298 -0.52 -39.72 -10.26
C SER A 298 -1.71 -39.75 -9.30
N GLY A 299 -2.52 -38.69 -9.23
CA GLY A 299 -3.69 -38.59 -8.35
C GLY A 299 -3.34 -38.36 -6.88
N ARG A 300 -2.07 -38.11 -6.54
CA ARG A 300 -1.60 -37.86 -5.17
C ARG A 300 -1.98 -36.46 -4.66
N ILE A 301 -2.23 -35.53 -5.58
CA ILE A 301 -2.81 -34.22 -5.28
C ILE A 301 -4.02 -33.99 -6.16
N LYS A 302 -5.02 -33.30 -5.61
CA LYS A 302 -6.18 -32.82 -6.36
C LYS A 302 -6.20 -31.30 -6.29
N PRO A 303 -6.34 -30.60 -7.43
CA PRO A 303 -6.51 -29.16 -7.43
C PRO A 303 -7.76 -28.77 -6.65
N GLY A 304 -7.67 -27.63 -5.98
CA GLY A 304 -8.77 -26.99 -5.27
C GLY A 304 -9.95 -26.66 -6.17
N LYS A 305 -11.10 -26.39 -5.54
CA LYS A 305 -12.35 -26.05 -6.25
C LYS A 305 -12.17 -24.84 -7.17
N THR A 306 -11.45 -23.81 -6.70
CA THR A 306 -11.24 -22.56 -7.44
C THR A 306 -10.31 -22.79 -8.63
N VAL A 307 -9.27 -23.61 -8.45
CA VAL A 307 -8.32 -23.98 -9.51
C VAL A 307 -9.00 -24.81 -10.60
N ARG A 308 -9.79 -25.82 -10.21
CA ARG A 308 -10.55 -26.64 -11.17
C ARG A 308 -11.51 -25.79 -11.98
N TRP A 309 -12.31 -24.98 -11.29
CA TRP A 309 -13.26 -24.08 -11.92
C TRP A 309 -12.54 -23.17 -12.93
N TYR A 310 -11.44 -22.54 -12.52
CA TYR A 310 -10.66 -21.68 -13.40
C TYR A 310 -10.14 -22.44 -14.62
N ARG A 311 -9.57 -23.64 -14.47
CA ARG A 311 -9.06 -24.41 -15.61
C ARG A 311 -10.16 -24.79 -16.61
N GLU A 312 -11.33 -25.18 -16.12
CA GLU A 312 -12.48 -25.56 -16.95
C GLU A 312 -13.09 -24.36 -17.68
N HIS A 313 -13.05 -23.17 -17.07
CA HIS A 313 -13.87 -22.03 -17.50
C HIS A 313 -13.06 -20.83 -18.04
N HIS A 314 -11.75 -20.74 -17.77
CA HIS A 314 -10.96 -19.56 -18.08
C HIS A 314 -10.92 -19.21 -19.57
N SER A 315 -10.92 -20.22 -20.45
CA SER A 315 -10.96 -20.03 -21.90
C SER A 315 -12.36 -19.70 -22.44
N SER A 316 -13.41 -20.08 -21.71
CA SER A 316 -14.81 -19.94 -22.16
C SER A 316 -15.41 -18.55 -21.92
N GLY A 317 -14.70 -17.68 -21.18
CA GLY A 317 -15.22 -16.37 -20.77
C GLY A 317 -16.40 -16.45 -19.79
N GLN A 318 -16.72 -17.65 -19.29
CA GLN A 318 -17.81 -17.85 -18.35
C GLN A 318 -17.54 -17.11 -17.04
N LYS A 319 -18.62 -16.58 -16.46
CA LYS A 319 -18.60 -15.84 -15.20
C LYS A 319 -18.25 -16.79 -14.06
N HIS A 320 -17.45 -16.32 -13.11
CA HIS A 320 -17.28 -17.08 -11.88
C HIS A 320 -18.64 -17.27 -11.21
N PRO A 321 -19.00 -18.46 -10.68
CA PRO A 321 -20.28 -18.69 -10.03
C PRO A 321 -20.53 -17.82 -8.78
N TYR A 322 -19.50 -17.14 -8.29
CA TYR A 322 -19.56 -16.22 -7.15
C TYR A 322 -19.41 -14.74 -7.58
N GLN A 323 -19.34 -14.46 -8.89
CA GLN A 323 -19.37 -13.11 -9.42
C GLN A 323 -20.82 -12.71 -9.74
N THR A 324 -21.29 -11.62 -9.14
CA THR A 324 -22.55 -11.03 -9.59
C THR A 324 -22.40 -10.48 -11.02
N PRO A 325 -23.50 -10.29 -11.77
CA PRO A 325 -23.43 -9.68 -13.11
C PRO A 325 -22.74 -8.31 -13.13
N ASP A 326 -22.93 -7.50 -12.08
CA ASP A 326 -22.29 -6.19 -11.95
C ASP A 326 -20.80 -6.29 -11.65
N GLU A 327 -20.41 -7.23 -10.81
CA GLU A 327 -18.99 -7.49 -10.54
C GLU A 327 -18.27 -7.99 -11.78
N TYR A 328 -18.92 -8.83 -12.59
CA TYR A 328 -18.36 -9.25 -13.86
C TYR A 328 -18.23 -8.06 -14.82
N ARG A 329 -19.22 -7.16 -14.86
CA ARG A 329 -19.13 -5.90 -15.65
C ARG A 329 -18.00 -5.01 -15.16
N ALA A 330 -17.87 -4.82 -13.84
CA ALA A 330 -16.82 -4.03 -13.20
C ALA A 330 -15.44 -4.64 -13.41
N TRP A 331 -15.30 -5.96 -13.28
CA TRP A 331 -14.06 -6.68 -13.58
C TRP A 331 -13.70 -6.59 -15.06
N LEU A 332 -14.67 -6.74 -15.97
CA LEU A 332 -14.43 -6.51 -17.39
C LEU A 332 -14.00 -5.07 -17.65
N ALA A 333 -14.59 -4.08 -16.98
CA ALA A 333 -14.22 -2.67 -17.08
C ALA A 333 -12.82 -2.38 -16.50
N GLN A 334 -12.47 -2.97 -15.35
CA GLN A 334 -11.16 -2.84 -14.73
C GLN A 334 -10.07 -3.55 -15.53
N ARG A 335 -10.30 -4.77 -15.98
CA ARG A 335 -9.39 -5.49 -16.88
C ARG A 335 -9.18 -4.67 -18.15
N ARG A 336 -10.27 -4.11 -18.67
CA ARG A 336 -10.24 -3.12 -19.75
C ARG A 336 -9.35 -1.93 -19.38
N ASP A 337 -9.54 -1.27 -18.24
CA ASP A 337 -8.85 -0.04 -17.86
C ASP A 337 -7.38 -0.27 -17.50
N PHE A 338 -7.03 -1.31 -16.76
CA PHE A 338 -5.66 -1.71 -16.45
C PHE A 338 -4.85 -1.98 -17.72
N GLN A 339 -5.48 -2.57 -18.73
CA GLN A 339 -4.81 -2.82 -20.02
C GLN A 339 -4.73 -1.55 -20.88
N THR A 340 -5.65 -0.60 -20.68
CA THR A 340 -5.58 0.74 -21.27
C THR A 340 -4.53 1.60 -20.55
N SER A 341 -4.28 1.37 -19.26
CA SER A 341 -3.35 2.14 -18.44
C SER A 341 -1.90 2.00 -18.92
N LEU A 342 -1.49 0.82 -19.40
CA LEU A 342 -0.15 0.61 -19.98
C LEU A 342 0.10 1.43 -21.25
N LEU A 343 -0.93 1.64 -22.08
CA LEU A 343 -0.83 2.54 -23.23
C LEU A 343 -1.03 4.01 -22.82
N ARG A 344 -1.85 4.28 -21.79
CA ARG A 344 -1.96 5.62 -21.18
C ARG A 344 -0.67 6.05 -20.49
N ARG A 345 0.21 5.14 -20.05
CA ARG A 345 1.54 5.50 -19.53
C ARG A 345 2.38 6.27 -20.56
N TYR A 346 2.20 6.00 -21.85
CA TYR A 346 2.84 6.80 -22.91
C TYR A 346 2.26 8.21 -22.98
N VAL A 347 0.95 8.34 -22.75
CA VAL A 347 0.28 9.64 -22.74
C VAL A 347 0.57 10.43 -21.46
N SER A 348 0.69 9.77 -20.30
CA SER A 348 1.11 10.42 -19.06
C SER A 348 2.59 10.80 -19.08
N ALA A 349 3.43 10.10 -19.85
CA ALA A 349 4.81 10.54 -20.09
C ALA A 349 4.86 11.86 -20.88
N TRP A 350 3.84 12.16 -21.70
CA TRP A 350 3.72 13.47 -22.36
C TRP A 350 3.34 14.58 -21.39
N GLU A 351 2.45 14.30 -20.43
CA GLU A 351 2.12 15.21 -19.33
C GLU A 351 3.37 15.56 -18.53
N GLN A 352 4.14 14.55 -18.11
CA GLN A 352 5.40 14.78 -17.40
C GLN A 352 6.38 15.60 -18.25
N TYR A 353 6.54 15.27 -19.54
CA TYR A 353 7.40 16.03 -20.44
C TYR A 353 6.97 17.50 -20.55
N VAL A 354 5.66 17.78 -20.58
CA VAL A 354 5.12 19.15 -20.63
C VAL A 354 5.38 19.88 -19.31
N LEU A 355 5.20 19.23 -18.16
CA LEU A 355 5.52 19.78 -16.85
C LEU A 355 7.01 20.14 -16.74
N ASP A 356 7.89 19.21 -17.12
CA ASP A 356 9.33 19.42 -17.15
C ASP A 356 9.70 20.56 -18.11
N PHE A 357 9.00 20.66 -19.25
CA PHE A 357 9.21 21.73 -20.23
C PHE A 357 8.79 23.10 -19.70
N ILE A 358 7.62 23.20 -19.05
CA ILE A 358 7.13 24.42 -18.40
C ILE A 358 8.13 24.88 -17.35
N GLN A 359 8.59 23.96 -16.50
CA GLN A 359 9.56 24.25 -15.45
C GLN A 359 10.92 24.67 -16.04
N ARG A 360 11.43 23.94 -17.04
CA ARG A 360 12.74 24.20 -17.66
C ARG A 360 12.84 25.57 -18.31
N PHE A 361 11.77 26.04 -18.95
CA PHE A 361 11.77 27.33 -19.66
C PHE A 361 11.12 28.46 -18.87
N GLU A 362 10.70 28.20 -17.62
CA GLU A 362 10.00 29.16 -16.76
C GLU A 362 8.87 29.86 -17.52
N LEU A 363 7.98 29.04 -18.10
CA LEU A 363 6.88 29.56 -18.90
C LEU A 363 5.92 30.38 -18.02
N ASN A 364 5.45 31.52 -18.54
CA ASN A 364 4.42 32.31 -17.88
C ASN A 364 3.03 31.64 -17.99
N ASP A 365 2.02 32.23 -17.36
CA ASP A 365 0.67 31.64 -17.32
C ASP A 365 0.06 31.42 -18.72
N GLU A 366 0.21 32.39 -19.63
CA GLU A 366 -0.32 32.29 -20.99
C GLU A 366 0.40 31.21 -21.83
N GLN A 367 1.73 31.13 -21.72
CA GLN A 367 2.54 30.09 -22.35
C GLN A 367 2.23 28.71 -21.76
N THR A 368 1.98 28.64 -20.45
CA THR A 368 1.61 27.40 -19.73
C THR A 368 0.24 26.89 -20.19
N GLN A 369 -0.76 27.77 -20.27
CA GLN A 369 -2.08 27.44 -20.83
C GLN A 369 -1.96 26.96 -22.29
N SER A 370 -1.09 27.60 -23.07
CA SER A 370 -0.80 27.20 -24.45
C SER A 370 -0.14 25.82 -24.53
N ALA A 371 0.80 25.51 -23.63
CA ALA A 371 1.45 24.20 -23.55
C ALA A 371 0.44 23.08 -23.23
N TYR A 372 -0.46 23.31 -22.28
CA TYR A 372 -1.54 22.36 -21.97
C TYR A 372 -2.54 22.20 -23.11
N ARG A 373 -2.79 23.23 -23.91
CA ARG A 373 -3.62 23.12 -25.12
C ARG A 373 -2.97 22.20 -26.17
N VAL A 374 -1.68 22.38 -26.45
CA VAL A 374 -0.92 21.52 -27.38
C VAL A 374 -0.94 20.07 -26.89
N LEU A 375 -0.76 19.86 -25.57
CA LEU A 375 -0.87 18.54 -24.97
C LEU A 375 -2.26 17.93 -25.19
N THR A 376 -3.32 18.66 -24.88
CA THR A 376 -4.71 18.21 -25.02
C THR A 376 -5.02 17.80 -26.46
N GLU A 377 -4.59 18.59 -27.45
CA GLU A 377 -4.77 18.25 -28.87
C GLU A 377 -4.03 16.96 -29.26
N CYS A 378 -2.80 16.78 -28.77
CA CYS A 378 -2.05 15.55 -29.00
C CYS A 378 -2.74 14.33 -28.35
N GLN A 379 -3.28 14.50 -27.13
CA GLN A 379 -4.02 13.45 -26.43
C GLN A 379 -5.29 13.05 -27.19
N GLN A 380 -6.04 14.02 -27.71
CA GLN A 380 -7.22 13.78 -28.55
C GLN A 380 -6.86 13.03 -29.84
N GLN A 381 -5.73 13.34 -30.48
CA GLN A 381 -5.24 12.60 -31.65
C GLN A 381 -4.80 11.17 -31.30
N ALA A 382 -4.23 10.97 -30.11
CA ALA A 382 -3.78 9.66 -29.65
C ALA A 382 -4.95 8.74 -29.26
N GLU A 383 -6.07 9.28 -28.79
CA GLU A 383 -7.20 8.49 -28.29
C GLU A 383 -7.76 7.45 -29.29
N PRO A 384 -8.08 7.77 -30.56
CA PRO A 384 -8.54 6.75 -31.51
C PRO A 384 -7.48 5.68 -31.78
N LEU A 385 -6.19 6.05 -31.75
CA LEU A 385 -5.10 5.09 -31.90
C LEU A 385 -5.04 4.15 -30.70
N LEU A 386 -5.17 4.67 -29.47
CA LEU A 386 -5.26 3.87 -28.25
C LEU A 386 -6.40 2.86 -28.34
N ARG A 387 -7.59 3.29 -28.80
CA ARG A 387 -8.74 2.39 -28.97
C ARG A 387 -8.45 1.26 -29.97
N ARG A 388 -7.75 1.54 -31.07
CA ARG A 388 -7.42 0.56 -32.12
C ARG A 388 -6.27 -0.38 -31.75
N THR A 389 -5.21 0.12 -31.13
CA THR A 389 -4.01 -0.69 -30.82
C THR A 389 -4.14 -1.52 -29.55
N ARG A 390 -5.12 -1.21 -28.70
CA ARG A 390 -5.36 -1.86 -27.41
C ARG A 390 -5.42 -3.39 -27.46
N TYR A 391 -6.30 -3.96 -28.26
CA TYR A 391 -6.47 -5.42 -28.30
C TYR A 391 -5.23 -6.14 -28.90
N PRO A 392 -4.66 -5.69 -30.03
CA PRO A 392 -3.40 -6.23 -30.53
C PRO A 392 -2.25 -6.16 -29.51
N TYR A 393 -2.11 -5.02 -28.82
CA TYR A 393 -1.06 -4.82 -27.82
C TYR A 393 -1.20 -5.79 -26.64
N GLN A 394 -2.42 -5.97 -26.14
CA GLN A 394 -2.70 -6.93 -25.07
C GLN A 394 -2.34 -8.36 -25.48
N LYS A 395 -2.74 -8.77 -26.69
CA LYS A 395 -2.44 -10.10 -27.21
C LYS A 395 -0.92 -10.36 -27.24
N LEU A 396 -0.15 -9.39 -27.72
CA LEU A 396 1.31 -9.50 -27.78
C LEU A 396 1.97 -9.57 -26.39
N LEU A 397 1.46 -8.84 -25.38
CA LEU A 397 2.01 -8.93 -24.03
C LEU A 397 1.80 -10.30 -23.39
N ILE A 398 0.65 -10.93 -23.64
CA ILE A 398 0.37 -12.30 -23.17
C ILE A 398 1.31 -13.28 -23.86
N GLU A 399 1.39 -13.22 -25.19
CA GLU A 399 2.30 -14.05 -25.99
C GLU A 399 3.77 -13.86 -25.54
N LEU A 400 4.17 -12.62 -25.22
CA LEU A 400 5.52 -12.30 -24.76
C LEU A 400 5.83 -12.97 -23.42
N GLN A 401 4.89 -12.88 -22.47
CA GLN A 401 5.06 -13.49 -21.15
C GLN A 401 5.12 -15.01 -21.24
N GLU A 402 4.33 -15.62 -22.13
CA GLU A 402 4.37 -17.06 -22.39
C GLU A 402 5.71 -17.48 -23.01
N ALA A 403 6.19 -16.76 -24.04
CA ALA A 403 7.48 -17.02 -24.66
C ALA A 403 8.65 -16.90 -23.66
N GLN A 404 8.59 -15.90 -22.77
CA GLN A 404 9.58 -15.73 -21.69
C GLN A 404 9.57 -16.91 -20.71
N ARG A 405 8.38 -17.40 -20.32
CA ARG A 405 8.24 -18.57 -19.43
C ARG A 405 8.79 -19.85 -20.06
N CYS A 406 8.61 -20.01 -21.37
CA CYS A 406 9.12 -21.14 -22.12
C CYS A 406 10.61 -21.03 -22.48
N GLY A 407 11.26 -19.90 -22.19
CA GLY A 407 12.65 -19.64 -22.57
C GLY A 407 12.87 -19.48 -24.09
N ASP A 408 11.82 -19.21 -24.87
CA ASP A 408 11.88 -19.05 -26.33
C ASP A 408 12.36 -17.65 -26.70
N GLN A 409 13.68 -17.42 -26.65
CA GLN A 409 14.29 -16.13 -26.97
C GLN A 409 13.94 -15.60 -28.38
N PRO A 410 13.96 -16.41 -29.45
CA PRO A 410 13.52 -15.96 -30.77
C PRO A 410 12.07 -15.46 -30.81
N ALA A 411 11.14 -16.09 -30.09
CA ALA A 411 9.77 -15.59 -29.97
C ALA A 411 9.71 -14.29 -29.17
N VAL A 412 10.46 -14.19 -28.06
CA VAL A 412 10.54 -12.98 -27.24
C VAL A 412 10.98 -11.77 -28.08
N SER A 413 12.07 -11.87 -28.85
CA SER A 413 12.55 -10.76 -29.69
C SER A 413 11.53 -10.33 -30.73
N ARG A 414 10.90 -11.28 -31.44
CA ARG A 414 9.85 -10.96 -32.45
C ARG A 414 8.63 -10.27 -31.84
N LEU A 415 8.21 -10.70 -30.65
CA LEU A 415 7.07 -10.11 -29.95
C LEU A 415 7.38 -8.70 -29.44
N GLN A 416 8.60 -8.47 -28.95
CA GLN A 416 9.09 -7.13 -28.57
C GLN A 416 9.09 -6.18 -29.77
N GLU A 417 9.59 -6.60 -30.94
CA GLU A 417 9.57 -5.79 -32.16
C GLU A 417 8.14 -5.39 -32.57
N ARG A 418 7.19 -6.33 -32.51
CA ARG A 418 5.77 -6.06 -32.82
C ARG A 418 5.16 -5.09 -31.82
N ILE A 419 5.53 -5.19 -30.54
CA ILE A 419 5.12 -4.25 -29.48
C ILE A 419 5.66 -2.84 -29.77
N GLU A 420 6.93 -2.70 -30.15
CA GLU A 420 7.53 -1.42 -30.54
C GLU A 420 6.88 -0.84 -31.80
N HIS A 421 6.54 -1.69 -32.77
CA HIS A 421 5.80 -1.27 -33.95
C HIS A 421 4.42 -0.68 -33.60
N LEU A 422 3.69 -1.30 -32.66
CA LEU A 422 2.41 -0.76 -32.18
C LEU A 422 2.56 0.57 -31.43
N LYS A 423 3.73 0.86 -30.86
CA LYS A 423 4.03 2.13 -30.18
C LYS A 423 4.40 3.26 -31.15
N THR A 424 4.86 2.92 -32.35
CA THR A 424 5.35 3.88 -33.36
C THR A 424 4.39 5.03 -33.66
N PRO A 425 3.06 4.83 -33.79
CA PRO A 425 2.14 5.94 -34.02
C PRO A 425 2.14 6.99 -32.90
N PHE A 426 2.29 6.57 -31.65
CA PHE A 426 2.37 7.48 -30.51
C PHE A 426 3.69 8.26 -30.51
N VAL A 427 4.81 7.58 -30.79
CA VAL A 427 6.11 8.24 -30.96
C VAL A 427 6.05 9.29 -32.07
N ARG A 428 5.36 9.00 -33.18
CA ARG A 428 5.16 9.98 -34.25
C ARG A 428 4.38 11.20 -33.79
N ILE A 429 3.30 11.06 -33.03
CA ILE A 429 2.57 12.23 -32.49
C ILE A 429 3.48 13.05 -31.59
N PHE A 430 4.24 12.39 -30.72
CA PHE A 430 5.17 13.04 -29.81
C PHE A 430 6.24 13.86 -30.56
N GLU A 431 6.94 13.22 -31.51
CA GLU A 431 8.04 13.85 -32.26
C GLU A 431 7.57 14.89 -33.27
N SER A 432 6.45 14.67 -33.96
CA SER A 432 5.99 15.54 -35.05
C SER A 432 5.05 16.66 -34.61
N ARG A 433 4.36 16.51 -33.47
CA ARG A 433 3.36 17.49 -33.00
C ARG A 433 3.74 18.08 -31.66
N LEU A 434 3.86 17.25 -30.61
CA LEU A 434 4.02 17.74 -29.24
C LEU A 434 5.33 18.53 -29.09
N LYS A 435 6.47 17.90 -29.42
CA LYS A 435 7.79 18.52 -29.34
C LYS A 435 7.88 19.84 -30.13
N PRO A 436 7.53 19.89 -31.44
CA PRO A 436 7.58 21.13 -32.20
C PRO A 436 6.59 22.19 -31.70
N GLY A 437 5.41 21.80 -31.23
CA GLY A 437 4.42 22.72 -30.67
C GLY A 437 4.95 23.42 -29.41
N LEU A 438 5.51 22.65 -28.48
CA LEU A 438 6.12 23.18 -27.26
C LEU A 438 7.35 24.04 -27.56
N GLN A 439 8.22 23.60 -28.48
CA GLN A 439 9.44 24.34 -28.86
C GLN A 439 9.18 25.73 -29.46
N ARG A 440 7.93 26.09 -29.83
CA ARG A 440 7.58 27.43 -30.30
C ARG A 440 7.21 28.39 -29.17
N LEU A 441 6.84 27.89 -28.00
CA LEU A 441 6.31 28.70 -26.89
C LEU A 441 7.38 29.54 -26.17
N PRO A 442 8.58 29.01 -25.84
CA PRO A 442 9.58 29.80 -25.13
C PRO A 442 10.12 30.94 -25.98
N THR A 443 10.29 32.10 -25.34
CA THR A 443 10.97 33.26 -25.91
C THR A 443 12.47 32.99 -26.11
N ARG A 444 13.13 33.81 -26.94
CA ARG A 444 14.59 33.71 -27.14
C ARG A 444 15.36 33.82 -25.82
N GLN A 445 14.94 34.72 -24.91
CA GLN A 445 15.58 34.90 -23.60
C GLN A 445 15.42 33.67 -22.70
N GLN A 446 14.21 33.10 -22.60
CA GLN A 446 13.98 31.86 -21.85
C GLN A 446 14.83 30.70 -22.40
N ARG A 447 15.00 30.60 -23.72
CA ARG A 447 15.87 29.57 -24.32
C ARG A 447 17.34 29.74 -23.96
N MET A 448 17.85 30.97 -23.95
CA MET A 448 19.23 31.25 -23.55
C MET A 448 19.46 30.90 -22.08
N ARG A 449 18.57 31.35 -21.18
CA ARG A 449 18.63 31.01 -19.75
C ARG A 449 18.62 29.50 -19.51
N ALA A 450 17.71 28.79 -20.17
CA ALA A 450 17.62 27.34 -20.04
C ALA A 450 18.84 26.59 -20.62
N ALA A 451 19.56 27.18 -21.59
CA ALA A 451 20.81 26.62 -22.11
C ALA A 451 21.95 26.81 -21.10
N ASP A 452 22.05 27.99 -20.49
CA ASP A 452 23.08 28.32 -19.50
C ASP A 452 22.99 27.43 -18.23
N VAL A 453 21.77 27.07 -17.83
CA VAL A 453 21.53 26.13 -16.71
C VAL A 453 22.03 24.72 -17.01
N VAL A 454 21.97 24.27 -18.27
CA VAL A 454 22.44 22.92 -18.66
C VAL A 454 23.97 22.86 -18.70
N THR A 455 24.64 23.91 -19.16
CA THR A 455 26.11 24.00 -19.16
C THR A 455 26.70 24.22 -17.76
N SER A 456 25.94 24.80 -16.84
CA SER A 456 26.40 25.10 -15.47
C SER A 456 26.17 23.96 -14.48
N ARG A 457 25.49 22.87 -14.88
CA ARG A 457 25.29 21.69 -14.03
C ARG A 457 26.51 20.79 -14.19
N PRO A 458 27.41 20.68 -13.18
CA PRO A 458 28.60 19.84 -13.29
C PRO A 458 28.17 18.41 -13.58
N ALA A 459 28.90 17.75 -14.50
CA ALA A 459 28.67 16.35 -14.82
C ALA A 459 28.81 15.53 -13.53
N VAL A 460 27.67 15.17 -12.94
CA VAL A 460 27.63 14.18 -11.87
C VAL A 460 28.07 12.89 -12.53
N SER A 461 29.32 12.52 -12.31
CA SER A 461 29.91 11.25 -12.73
C SER A 461 29.04 10.12 -12.20
N GLY A 462 28.30 9.48 -13.11
CA GLY A 462 27.43 8.35 -12.81
C GLY A 462 28.22 7.17 -12.26
N SER A 463 27.71 6.63 -11.16
CA SER A 463 28.04 5.32 -10.59
C SER A 463 26.86 4.38 -10.78
#